data_AF-A0A2U1ATN4-F1
#
_entry.id   AF-A0A2U1ATN4-F1
#
_cell.length_a   1.000
_cell.length_b   1.000
_cell.length_c   1.000
_cell.angle_alpha   90.00
_cell.angle_beta   90.00
_cell.angle_gamma   90.00
#
_symmetry.space_group_name_H-M   'P 1'
#
loop_
_entity.id
_entity.type
_entity.pdbx_description
1 polymer ?
#
loop_
_entity_poly.entity_id
_entity_poly.type
_entity_poly.pdbx_seq_one_letter_code
_entity_poly.pdbx_strand_id
1 'polypeptide(L)'
;MQVMHMNWKTGKMEPCVEHRLERGQIVMGIDGPAHEYDGVVLERVANGKWGTSCRILWIDDLRVSRHQFIKPIAERFGIGVYFYPGRLMPEAEIAELEKLFLEKERAEALEAEKRRIENERLAVIGKEHFADAIKKHGKPVALILAVEHEDVSDLQTDYFDYRTVRTVVLAFSKHKRNLFPEMRKAALNSDIPEIRELATAPADWENREDYSGGYGYYLAESKYSGWSIEKIPLYRENQLEEFYCNAGKPGGFCVK
;
A
#
# COMPACT_ATOMS: atom_id res chain seq x y z
N MET A 1 -3.93 -11.57 -33.48
CA MET A 1 -2.46 -11.39 -33.45
C MET A 1 -1.93 -12.45 -32.50
N GLN A 2 -1.02 -13.31 -32.95
CA GLN A 2 -0.49 -14.39 -32.09
C GLN A 2 0.41 -13.76 -31.04
N VAL A 3 0.13 -14.02 -29.75
CA VAL A 3 0.94 -13.48 -28.66
C VAL A 3 2.29 -14.19 -28.67
N MET A 4 3.37 -13.41 -28.59
CA MET A 4 4.74 -13.91 -28.59
C MET A 4 5.35 -13.71 -27.20
N HIS A 5 6.24 -14.59 -26.78
CA HIS A 5 7.02 -14.44 -25.56
C HIS A 5 8.50 -14.66 -25.84
N MET A 6 9.37 -14.05 -25.03
CA MET A 6 10.79 -14.38 -25.05
C MET A 6 11.00 -15.74 -24.37
N ASN A 7 11.54 -16.70 -25.10
CA ASN A 7 12.05 -17.93 -24.51
C ASN A 7 13.48 -17.69 -24.02
N TRP A 8 13.64 -17.54 -22.71
CA TRP A 8 14.94 -17.26 -22.08
C TRP A 8 15.96 -18.41 -22.16
N LYS A 9 15.53 -19.64 -22.48
CA LYS A 9 16.46 -20.76 -22.74
C LYS A 9 17.06 -20.66 -24.14
N THR A 10 16.29 -20.20 -25.12
CA THR A 10 16.70 -20.14 -26.54
C THR A 10 17.12 -18.74 -26.99
N GLY A 11 16.78 -17.70 -26.21
CA GLY A 11 17.00 -16.29 -26.53
C GLY A 11 16.14 -15.77 -27.69
N LYS A 12 15.05 -16.46 -28.05
CA LYS A 12 14.22 -16.15 -29.21
C LYS A 12 12.79 -15.81 -28.82
N MET A 13 12.15 -14.97 -29.64
CA MET A 13 10.71 -14.77 -29.56
C MET A 13 10.00 -15.98 -30.13
N GLU A 14 9.19 -16.64 -29.31
CA GLU A 14 8.43 -17.82 -29.68
C GLU A 14 6.93 -17.56 -29.47
N PRO A 15 6.06 -18.12 -30.33
CA PRO A 15 4.63 -18.01 -30.13
C PRO A 15 4.23 -18.61 -28.78
N CYS A 16 3.36 -17.91 -28.05
CA CYS A 16 2.77 -18.47 -26.86
C CYS A 16 1.89 -19.66 -27.25
N VAL A 17 2.21 -20.83 -26.71
CA VAL A 17 1.37 -22.02 -26.84
C VAL A 17 0.24 -21.89 -25.83
N GLU A 18 -1.00 -21.82 -26.33
CA GLU A 18 -2.17 -21.79 -25.46
C GLU A 18 -2.54 -23.23 -25.07
N HIS A 19 -2.28 -23.58 -23.82
CA HIS A 19 -2.77 -24.84 -23.25
C HIS A 19 -4.24 -24.68 -22.86
N ARG A 20 -5.10 -25.59 -23.33
CA ARG A 20 -6.51 -25.63 -22.93
C ARG A 20 -6.61 -26.25 -21.54
N LEU A 21 -6.54 -25.41 -20.52
CA LEU A 21 -6.75 -25.81 -19.13
C LEU A 21 -8.24 -26.01 -18.85
N GLU A 22 -8.55 -26.96 -17.99
CA GLU A 22 -9.91 -27.27 -17.58
C GLU A 22 -10.14 -26.85 -16.13
N ARG A 23 -11.41 -26.69 -15.74
CA ARG A 23 -11.75 -26.47 -14.33
C ARG A 23 -11.24 -27.63 -13.50
N GLY A 24 -10.65 -27.32 -12.35
CA GLY A 24 -10.01 -28.30 -11.47
C GLY A 24 -8.56 -28.60 -11.81
N GLN A 25 -8.00 -28.07 -12.89
CA GLN A 25 -6.57 -28.26 -13.17
C GLN A 25 -5.72 -27.64 -12.07
N ILE A 26 -4.87 -28.48 -11.46
CA ILE A 26 -3.94 -28.03 -10.44
C ILE A 26 -2.77 -27.29 -11.10
N VAL A 27 -2.46 -26.12 -10.53
CA VAL A 27 -1.37 -25.26 -10.94
C VAL A 27 -0.45 -24.94 -9.76
N MET A 28 0.79 -24.60 -10.07
CA MET A 28 1.81 -24.10 -9.16
C MET A 28 2.26 -22.72 -9.66
N GLY A 29 2.18 -21.72 -8.79
CA GLY A 29 2.73 -20.39 -8.99
C GLY A 29 4.11 -20.29 -8.37
N ILE A 30 5.02 -19.58 -9.03
CA ILE A 30 6.36 -19.29 -8.52
C ILE A 30 6.58 -17.79 -8.65
N ASP A 31 6.67 -17.08 -7.54
CA ASP A 31 6.85 -15.62 -7.50
C ASP A 31 8.26 -15.22 -7.04
N GLY A 32 9.11 -16.18 -6.67
CA GLY A 32 10.50 -15.95 -6.25
C GLY A 32 11.24 -17.26 -5.93
N PRO A 33 12.53 -17.19 -5.54
CA PRO A 33 13.39 -18.37 -5.34
C PRO A 33 12.95 -19.34 -4.24
N ALA A 34 12.02 -18.96 -3.36
CA ALA A 34 11.49 -19.80 -2.28
C ALA A 34 9.96 -19.71 -2.11
N HIS A 35 9.25 -19.12 -3.07
CA HIS A 35 7.81 -18.89 -2.97
C HIS A 35 7.07 -19.67 -4.06
N GLU A 36 6.66 -20.88 -3.71
CA GLU A 36 5.79 -21.74 -4.51
C GLU A 36 4.39 -21.76 -3.89
N TYR A 37 3.35 -21.63 -4.71
CA TYR A 37 1.95 -21.63 -4.26
C TYR A 37 1.14 -22.60 -5.09
N ASP A 38 0.30 -23.41 -4.44
CA ASP A 38 -0.63 -24.28 -5.14
C ASP A 38 -1.94 -23.55 -5.45
N GLY A 39 -2.49 -23.82 -6.62
CA GLY A 39 -3.73 -23.23 -7.08
C GLY A 39 -4.56 -24.18 -7.93
N VAL A 40 -5.81 -23.80 -8.16
CA VAL A 40 -6.74 -24.54 -9.00
C VAL A 40 -7.39 -23.62 -10.02
N VAL A 41 -7.46 -24.09 -11.27
CA VAL A 41 -8.16 -23.37 -12.34
C VAL A 41 -9.67 -23.45 -12.11
N LEU A 42 -10.33 -22.30 -12.00
CA LEU A 42 -11.78 -22.20 -11.85
C LEU A 42 -12.49 -22.15 -13.21
N GLU A 43 -11.98 -21.32 -14.11
CA GLU A 43 -12.58 -21.07 -15.43
C GLU A 43 -11.58 -20.47 -16.42
N ARG A 44 -11.91 -20.59 -17.71
CA ARG A 44 -11.23 -19.88 -18.80
C ARG A 44 -12.06 -18.67 -19.22
N VAL A 45 -11.43 -17.50 -19.19
CA VAL A 45 -12.02 -16.21 -19.53
C VAL A 45 -11.40 -15.70 -20.83
N ALA A 46 -12.19 -15.66 -21.90
CA ALA A 46 -11.76 -15.12 -23.18
C ALA A 46 -11.74 -13.58 -23.10
N ASN A 47 -10.55 -12.99 -23.25
CA ASN A 47 -10.38 -11.54 -23.31
C ASN A 47 -10.01 -11.16 -24.74
N GLY A 48 -11.00 -10.76 -25.55
CA GLY A 48 -10.89 -10.60 -27.01
C GLY A 48 -9.52 -10.20 -27.56
N LYS A 49 -8.98 -9.03 -27.17
CA LYS A 49 -7.69 -8.52 -27.67
C LYS A 49 -6.44 -9.18 -27.06
N TRP A 50 -6.57 -9.80 -25.88
CA TRP A 50 -5.45 -10.26 -25.04
C TRP A 50 -5.37 -11.80 -24.93
N GLY A 51 -6.24 -12.53 -25.64
CA GLY A 51 -6.31 -14.00 -25.58
C GLY A 51 -7.11 -14.51 -24.39
N THR A 52 -6.99 -15.80 -24.09
CA THR A 52 -7.70 -16.43 -22.98
C THR A 52 -6.87 -16.40 -21.71
N SER A 53 -7.42 -15.93 -20.60
CA SER A 53 -6.84 -16.07 -19.27
C SER A 53 -7.55 -17.14 -18.49
N CYS A 54 -6.83 -17.92 -17.68
CA CYS A 54 -7.43 -18.75 -16.66
C CYS A 54 -7.57 -17.95 -15.36
N ARG A 55 -8.74 -18.06 -14.74
CA ARG A 55 -8.97 -17.58 -13.37
C ARG A 55 -8.55 -18.69 -12.41
N ILE A 56 -7.57 -18.41 -11.57
CA ILE A 56 -6.98 -19.36 -10.64
C ILE A 56 -7.32 -18.93 -9.22
N LEU A 57 -7.77 -19.88 -8.41
CA LEU A 57 -7.87 -19.74 -6.96
C LEU A 57 -6.61 -20.33 -6.33
N TRP A 58 -5.85 -19.51 -5.59
CA TRP A 58 -4.68 -19.95 -4.85
C TRP A 58 -5.10 -20.47 -3.49
N ILE A 59 -4.62 -21.66 -3.13
CA ILE A 59 -5.11 -22.42 -1.98
C ILE A 59 -4.57 -21.81 -0.68
N ASP A 60 -3.32 -21.34 -0.69
CA ASP A 60 -2.61 -20.90 0.52
C ASP A 60 -3.21 -19.65 1.15
N ASP A 61 -3.61 -18.68 0.32
CA ASP A 61 -4.12 -17.38 0.77
C ASP A 61 -5.56 -17.12 0.33
N LEU A 62 -6.22 -18.07 -0.35
CA LEU A 62 -7.58 -17.92 -0.88
C LEU A 62 -7.73 -16.62 -1.68
N ARG A 63 -6.79 -16.31 -2.57
CA ARG A 63 -6.92 -15.20 -3.51
C ARG A 63 -7.23 -15.70 -4.91
N VAL A 64 -7.82 -14.84 -5.73
CA VAL A 64 -8.08 -15.15 -7.13
C VAL A 64 -7.31 -14.22 -8.05
N SER A 65 -6.58 -14.80 -9.01
CA SER A 65 -5.87 -14.04 -10.05
C SER A 65 -6.15 -14.58 -11.45
N ARG A 66 -5.77 -13.80 -12.47
CA ARG A 66 -5.92 -14.17 -13.89
C ARG A 66 -4.55 -14.35 -14.54
N HIS A 67 -4.34 -15.47 -15.23
CA HIS A 67 -3.07 -15.77 -15.89
C HIS A 67 -3.30 -16.28 -17.32
N GLN A 68 -2.51 -15.79 -18.29
CA GLN A 68 -2.65 -16.10 -19.72
C GLN A 68 -1.59 -17.08 -20.26
N PHE A 69 -0.42 -17.16 -19.62
CA PHE A 69 0.71 -17.97 -20.09
C PHE A 69 1.06 -19.04 -19.06
N ILE A 70 0.23 -20.08 -19.00
CA ILE A 70 0.40 -21.17 -18.05
C ILE A 70 1.02 -22.35 -18.79
N LYS A 71 2.23 -22.75 -18.38
CA LYS A 71 3.02 -23.80 -19.04
C LYS A 71 2.91 -25.14 -18.31
N PRO A 72 3.18 -26.28 -18.96
CA PRO A 72 3.29 -27.54 -18.23
C PRO A 72 4.44 -27.47 -17.23
N ILE A 73 4.31 -28.14 -16.08
CA ILE A 73 5.37 -28.19 -15.06
C ILE A 73 6.70 -28.76 -15.59
N ALA A 74 6.66 -29.60 -16.62
CA ALA A 74 7.85 -30.11 -17.30
C ALA A 74 8.69 -29.00 -17.97
N GLU A 75 8.07 -27.88 -18.33
CA GLU A 75 8.72 -26.73 -18.94
C GLU A 75 9.15 -25.66 -17.92
N ARG A 76 9.05 -25.96 -16.62
CA ARG A 76 9.34 -25.03 -15.52
C ARG A 76 10.66 -24.29 -15.71
N PHE A 77 10.59 -22.96 -15.64
CA PHE A 77 11.76 -22.09 -15.74
C PHE A 77 11.51 -20.71 -15.11
N GLY A 78 12.03 -20.50 -13.90
CA GLY A 78 11.90 -19.23 -13.18
C GLY A 78 10.47 -18.91 -12.75
N ILE A 79 10.23 -17.61 -12.51
CA ILE A 79 8.93 -17.05 -12.08
C ILE A 79 7.86 -17.33 -13.14
N GLY A 80 6.69 -17.80 -12.71
CA GLY A 80 5.58 -18.10 -13.60
C GLY A 80 4.54 -19.02 -12.98
N VAL A 81 3.52 -19.35 -13.77
CA VAL A 81 2.46 -20.30 -13.38
C VAL A 81 2.53 -21.53 -14.25
N TYR A 82 2.52 -22.70 -13.61
CA TYR A 82 2.69 -23.99 -14.26
C TYR A 82 1.55 -24.92 -13.90
N PHE A 83 1.06 -25.74 -14.82
CA PHE A 83 0.04 -26.74 -14.53
C PHE A 83 0.62 -28.15 -14.50
N TYR A 84 0.01 -29.03 -13.69
CA TYR A 84 0.33 -30.44 -13.64
C TYR A 84 -0.56 -31.23 -14.62
N PRO A 85 -0.05 -31.72 -15.76
CA PRO A 85 -0.87 -32.42 -16.74
C PRO A 85 -1.61 -33.62 -16.13
N GLY A 86 -2.92 -33.71 -16.36
CA GLY A 86 -3.76 -34.80 -15.85
C GLY A 86 -4.07 -34.76 -14.35
N ARG A 87 -3.52 -33.81 -13.58
CA ARG A 87 -3.84 -33.65 -12.16
C ARG A 87 -5.01 -32.70 -12.00
N LEU A 88 -6.18 -33.26 -11.70
CA LEU A 88 -7.43 -32.54 -11.47
C LEU A 88 -7.85 -32.67 -10.00
N MET A 89 -8.29 -31.57 -9.42
CA MET A 89 -8.95 -31.53 -8.12
C MET A 89 -10.41 -31.95 -8.27
N PRO A 90 -10.96 -32.76 -7.34
CA PRO A 90 -12.38 -33.12 -7.35
C PRO A 90 -13.29 -31.89 -7.22
N GLU A 91 -14.42 -31.88 -7.93
CA GLU A 91 -15.37 -30.75 -7.91
C GLU A 91 -15.88 -30.42 -6.49
N ALA A 92 -15.99 -31.42 -5.60
CA ALA A 92 -16.37 -31.20 -4.21
C ALA A 92 -15.35 -30.35 -3.44
N GLU A 93 -14.05 -30.57 -3.64
CA GLU A 93 -12.98 -29.77 -3.03
C GLU A 93 -12.94 -28.36 -3.62
N ILE A 94 -13.14 -28.23 -4.94
CA ILE A 94 -13.20 -26.91 -5.60
C ILE A 94 -14.36 -26.09 -5.04
N ALA A 95 -15.54 -26.70 -4.87
CA ALA A 95 -16.71 -26.04 -4.32
C ALA A 95 -16.51 -25.59 -2.86
N GLU A 96 -15.77 -26.36 -2.06
CA GLU A 96 -15.39 -25.97 -0.69
C GLU A 96 -14.44 -24.76 -0.70
N LEU A 97 -13.40 -24.79 -1.54
CA LEU A 97 -12.47 -23.67 -1.68
C LEU A 97 -13.17 -22.40 -2.19
N GLU A 98 -14.08 -22.52 -3.16
CA GLU A 98 -14.88 -21.38 -3.63
C GLU A 98 -15.78 -20.81 -2.53
N LYS A 99 -16.35 -21.66 -1.67
CA LYS A 99 -17.12 -21.22 -0.51
C LYS A 99 -16.25 -20.45 0.49
N LEU A 100 -15.07 -20.98 0.84
CA LEU A 100 -14.13 -20.32 1.74
C LEU A 100 -13.65 -18.97 1.19
N PHE A 101 -13.35 -18.91 -0.12
CA PHE A 101 -13.01 -17.67 -0.83
C PHE A 101 -14.14 -16.63 -0.70
N LEU A 102 -15.39 -17.03 -0.95
CA LEU A 102 -16.53 -16.12 -0.85
C LEU A 102 -16.78 -15.65 0.59
N GLU A 103 -16.56 -16.50 1.59
CA GLU A 103 -16.67 -16.12 3.00
C GLU A 103 -15.57 -15.11 3.39
N LYS A 104 -14.33 -15.32 2.93
CA LYS A 104 -13.22 -14.38 3.11
C LYS A 104 -13.52 -13.02 2.46
N GLU A 105 -13.91 -13.00 1.19
CA GLU A 105 -14.24 -11.77 0.46
C GLU A 105 -15.37 -10.99 1.15
N ARG A 106 -16.40 -11.69 1.66
CA ARG A 106 -17.49 -11.04 2.41
C ARG A 106 -17.00 -10.44 3.73
N ALA A 107 -16.15 -11.15 4.46
CA ALA A 107 -15.57 -10.65 5.71
C ALA A 107 -14.69 -9.41 5.47
N GLU A 108 -13.84 -9.46 4.44
CA GLU A 108 -12.98 -8.33 4.05
C GLU A 108 -13.80 -7.13 3.55
N ALA A 109 -14.83 -7.36 2.74
CA ALA A 109 -15.73 -6.31 2.28
C ALA A 109 -16.51 -5.66 3.44
N LEU A 110 -16.98 -6.45 4.40
CA LEU A 110 -17.65 -5.94 5.59
C LEU A 110 -16.71 -5.07 6.45
N GLU A 111 -15.47 -5.52 6.62
CA GLU A 111 -14.44 -4.77 7.35
C GLU A 111 -14.02 -3.49 6.62
N ALA A 112 -13.85 -3.54 5.30
CA ALA A 112 -13.57 -2.38 4.47
C ALA A 112 -14.70 -1.35 4.52
N GLU A 113 -15.96 -1.80 4.52
CA GLU A 113 -17.14 -0.94 4.65
C GLU A 113 -17.18 -0.25 6.02
N LYS A 114 -16.95 -1.00 7.12
CA LYS A 114 -16.85 -0.43 8.47
C LYS A 114 -15.76 0.65 8.56
N ARG A 115 -14.58 0.36 7.99
CA ARG A 115 -13.46 1.32 7.93
C ARG A 115 -13.82 2.55 7.10
N ARG A 116 -14.54 2.38 5.99
CA ARG A 116 -15.00 3.51 5.16
C ARG A 116 -15.96 4.40 5.94
N ILE A 117 -16.98 3.82 6.57
CA ILE A 117 -17.98 4.55 7.37
C ILE A 117 -17.29 5.33 8.51
N GLU A 118 -16.37 4.70 9.22
CA GLU A 118 -15.64 5.37 10.31
C GLU A 118 -14.72 6.48 9.77
N ASN A 119 -14.01 6.24 8.67
CA ASN A 119 -13.16 7.27 8.04
C ASN A 119 -13.99 8.47 7.55
N GLU A 120 -15.17 8.24 6.98
CA GLU A 120 -16.09 9.31 6.59
C GLU A 120 -16.57 10.11 7.80
N ARG A 121 -16.95 9.43 8.89
CA ARG A 121 -17.33 10.07 10.16
C ARG A 121 -16.20 10.94 10.71
N LEU A 122 -14.98 10.41 10.76
CA LEU A 122 -13.80 11.15 11.22
C LEU A 122 -13.49 12.33 10.29
N ALA A 123 -13.65 12.17 8.97
CA ALA A 123 -13.44 13.24 8.02
C ALA A 123 -14.43 14.41 8.22
N VAL A 124 -15.69 14.15 8.60
CA VAL A 124 -16.64 15.21 8.96
C VAL A 124 -16.15 15.99 10.18
N ILE A 125 -15.71 15.31 11.24
CA ILE A 125 -15.18 15.96 12.45
C ILE A 125 -13.92 16.77 12.12
N GLY A 126 -12.97 16.19 11.38
CA GLY A 126 -11.74 16.89 11.01
C GLY A 126 -12.01 18.11 10.13
N LYS A 127 -12.99 18.05 9.24
CA LYS A 127 -13.42 19.21 8.45
C LYS A 127 -13.89 20.36 9.33
N GLU A 128 -14.63 20.08 10.41
CA GLU A 128 -15.05 21.09 11.39
C GLU A 128 -13.84 21.68 12.12
N HIS A 129 -12.90 20.84 12.58
CA HIS A 129 -11.64 21.32 13.19
C HIS A 129 -10.86 22.28 12.27
N PHE A 130 -10.73 21.94 11.00
CA PHE A 130 -10.10 22.80 10.01
C PHE A 130 -10.87 24.10 9.79
N ALA A 131 -12.21 24.05 9.69
CA ALA A 131 -13.04 25.23 9.51
C ALA A 131 -12.89 26.22 10.68
N ASP A 132 -12.91 25.73 11.91
CA ASP A 132 -12.72 26.54 13.11
C ASP A 132 -11.31 27.15 13.17
N ALA A 133 -10.28 26.37 12.87
CA ALA A 133 -8.91 26.85 12.81
C ALA A 133 -8.71 27.90 11.71
N ILE A 134 -9.31 27.71 10.53
CA ILE A 134 -9.26 28.67 9.42
C ILE A 134 -9.97 29.96 9.80
N LYS A 135 -11.12 29.89 10.48
CA LYS A 135 -11.85 31.06 10.96
C LYS A 135 -11.01 31.86 11.97
N LYS A 136 -10.26 31.18 12.84
CA LYS A 136 -9.44 31.81 13.89
C LYS A 136 -8.11 32.37 13.37
N HIS A 137 -7.42 31.63 12.50
CA HIS A 137 -6.03 31.90 12.13
C HIS A 137 -5.82 32.30 10.67
N GLY A 138 -6.88 32.19 9.86
CA GLY A 138 -6.82 32.32 8.41
C GLY A 138 -6.44 31.03 7.70
N LYS A 139 -6.58 31.02 6.37
CA LYS A 139 -6.22 29.86 5.53
C LYS A 139 -4.70 29.66 5.53
N PRO A 140 -4.20 28.43 5.82
CA PRO A 140 -2.77 28.14 5.79
C PRO A 140 -2.22 28.16 4.36
N VAL A 141 -0.92 28.46 4.25
CA VAL A 141 -0.12 28.28 3.04
C VAL A 141 0.60 26.92 3.04
N ALA A 142 0.85 26.36 4.23
CA ALA A 142 1.41 25.03 4.45
C ALA A 142 0.91 24.45 5.77
N LEU A 143 0.94 23.13 5.92
CA LEU A 143 0.69 22.42 7.19
C LEU A 143 2.02 21.93 7.77
N ILE A 144 2.12 21.94 9.10
CA ILE A 144 3.18 21.21 9.81
C ILE A 144 2.53 19.98 10.43
N LEU A 145 3.06 18.82 10.09
CA LEU A 145 2.52 17.53 10.48
C LEU A 145 3.55 16.78 11.32
N ALA A 146 3.07 16.00 12.28
CA ALA A 146 3.84 14.90 12.85
C ALA A 146 3.32 13.60 12.23
N VAL A 147 4.24 12.79 11.71
CA VAL A 147 3.97 11.50 11.07
C VAL A 147 4.72 10.42 11.84
N GLU A 148 4.00 9.40 12.27
CA GLU A 148 4.57 8.24 12.94
C GLU A 148 4.89 7.18 11.89
N HIS A 149 6.15 6.77 11.85
CA HIS A 149 6.65 5.73 10.98
C HIS A 149 6.95 4.47 11.79
N GLU A 150 6.58 3.33 11.23
CA GLU A 150 6.96 2.02 11.71
C GLU A 150 7.87 1.37 10.67
N ASP A 151 9.02 0.92 11.14
CA ASP A 151 10.06 0.31 10.31
C ASP A 151 9.58 -1.06 9.82
N VAL A 152 9.57 -1.24 8.50
CA VAL A 152 9.23 -2.50 7.83
C VAL A 152 10.39 -3.01 6.97
N SER A 153 11.61 -2.54 7.26
CA SER A 153 12.82 -2.90 6.52
C SER A 153 13.12 -4.40 6.62
N ASP A 154 13.58 -4.97 5.51
CA ASP A 154 14.11 -6.32 5.45
C ASP A 154 15.63 -6.28 5.38
N LEU A 155 16.23 -6.48 6.56
CA LEU A 155 17.68 -6.50 6.74
C LEU A 155 18.38 -7.61 5.94
N GLN A 156 17.67 -8.64 5.46
CA GLN A 156 18.27 -9.69 4.63
C GLN A 156 18.40 -9.29 3.17
N THR A 157 17.61 -8.32 2.69
CA THR A 157 17.55 -7.96 1.26
C THR A 157 18.04 -6.54 0.95
N ASP A 158 18.65 -5.85 1.93
CA ASP A 158 19.07 -4.44 1.80
C ASP A 158 17.90 -3.52 1.40
N TYR A 159 16.68 -3.93 1.80
CA TYR A 159 15.44 -3.21 1.51
C TYR A 159 15.02 -2.42 2.73
N PHE A 160 15.18 -1.09 2.68
CA PHE A 160 14.78 -0.18 3.74
C PHE A 160 13.47 0.53 3.39
N ASP A 161 12.44 0.36 4.22
CA ASP A 161 11.15 0.99 4.02
C ASP A 161 10.40 1.18 5.35
N TYR A 162 9.37 2.02 5.34
CA TYR A 162 8.54 2.29 6.50
C TYR A 162 7.05 2.40 6.11
N ARG A 163 6.17 2.12 7.07
CA ARG A 163 4.74 2.41 6.92
C ARG A 163 4.31 3.57 7.80
N THR A 164 3.44 4.44 7.28
CA THR A 164 2.82 5.51 8.06
C THR A 164 1.70 4.96 8.94
N VAL A 165 1.87 5.05 10.25
CA VAL A 165 0.91 4.58 11.24
C VAL A 165 -0.11 5.68 11.55
N ARG A 166 0.39 6.90 11.76
CA ARG A 166 -0.43 8.03 12.22
C ARG A 166 0.06 9.35 11.66
N THR A 167 -0.86 10.27 11.43
CA THR A 167 -0.57 11.65 11.06
C THR A 167 -1.35 12.59 11.97
N VAL A 168 -0.66 13.60 12.50
CA VAL A 168 -1.22 14.63 13.39
C VAL A 168 -0.95 16.01 12.80
N VAL A 169 -1.98 16.84 12.70
CA VAL A 169 -1.85 18.22 12.22
C VAL A 169 -1.43 19.13 13.39
N LEU A 170 -0.17 19.58 13.39
CA LEU A 170 0.38 20.35 14.51
C LEU A 170 0.11 21.85 14.41
N ALA A 171 0.24 22.42 13.21
CA ALA A 171 0.13 23.86 13.02
C ALA A 171 -0.18 24.28 11.58
N PHE A 172 -0.76 25.48 11.46
CA PHE A 172 -0.86 26.22 10.21
C PHE A 172 0.37 27.09 10.00
N SER A 173 0.94 27.04 8.81
CA SER A 173 2.05 27.89 8.40
C SER A 173 1.61 28.93 7.38
N LYS A 174 2.17 30.14 7.49
CA LYS A 174 1.95 31.26 6.55
C LYS A 174 2.96 31.32 5.41
N HIS A 175 3.99 30.47 5.41
CA HIS A 175 5.00 30.40 4.35
C HIS A 175 5.27 28.97 3.91
N LYS A 176 5.81 28.80 2.70
CA LYS A 176 6.19 27.48 2.16
C LYS A 176 7.61 27.06 2.53
N ARG A 177 8.45 28.00 2.98
CA ARG A 177 9.84 27.70 3.36
C ARG A 177 9.88 26.74 4.55
N ASN A 178 10.74 25.73 4.46
CA ASN A 178 11.03 24.79 5.54
C ASN A 178 11.96 25.44 6.58
N LEU A 179 11.54 25.46 7.84
CA LEU A 179 12.27 26.03 8.96
C LEU A 179 12.15 25.10 10.17
N PHE A 180 13.26 24.54 10.65
CA PHE A 180 13.25 23.70 11.86
C PHE A 180 12.78 24.43 13.11
N PRO A 181 13.09 25.71 13.35
CA PRO A 181 12.52 26.43 14.49
C PRO A 181 10.98 26.47 14.46
N GLU A 182 10.38 26.52 13.27
CA GLU A 182 8.93 26.50 13.12
C GLU A 182 8.36 25.10 13.43
N MET A 183 9.01 24.04 12.94
CA MET A 183 8.66 22.65 13.24
C MET A 183 8.77 22.33 14.74
N ARG A 184 9.87 22.74 15.39
CA ARG A 184 10.10 22.60 16.83
C ARG A 184 9.04 23.33 17.65
N LYS A 185 8.65 24.54 17.23
CA LYS A 185 7.57 25.30 17.87
C LYS A 185 6.23 24.58 17.71
N ALA A 186 5.94 24.03 16.53
CA ALA A 186 4.71 23.30 16.27
C ALA A 186 4.63 21.99 17.09
N ALA A 187 5.76 21.32 17.33
CA ALA A 187 5.85 20.12 18.16
C ALA A 187 5.23 20.32 19.56
N LEU A 188 5.45 21.49 20.16
CA LEU A 188 4.91 21.87 21.48
C LEU A 188 3.38 22.01 21.53
N ASN A 189 2.71 22.08 20.38
CA ASN A 189 1.25 22.13 20.33
C ASN A 189 0.61 20.78 20.67
N SER A 190 1.33 19.67 20.43
CA SER A 190 0.84 18.31 20.66
C SER A 190 0.71 18.00 22.15
N ASP A 191 -0.23 17.12 22.48
CA ASP A 191 -0.36 16.51 23.81
C ASP A 191 0.36 15.15 23.89
N ILE A 192 0.89 14.64 22.76
CA ILE A 192 1.67 13.40 22.67
C ILE A 192 3.12 13.71 23.10
N PRO A 193 3.64 13.12 24.20
CA PRO A 193 4.97 13.41 24.74
C PRO A 193 6.10 13.26 23.71
N GLU A 194 6.09 12.19 22.94
CA GLU A 194 7.13 11.83 21.97
C GLU A 194 7.24 12.88 20.86
N ILE A 195 6.11 13.46 20.43
CA ILE A 195 6.12 14.58 19.47
C ILE A 195 6.69 15.83 20.14
N ARG A 196 6.32 16.13 21.39
CA ARG A 196 6.79 17.32 22.10
C ARG A 196 8.30 17.31 22.33
N GLU A 197 8.89 16.13 22.57
CA GLU A 197 10.34 15.96 22.75
C GLU A 197 11.15 16.42 21.53
N LEU A 198 10.58 16.32 20.32
CA LEU A 198 11.20 16.83 19.09
C LEU A 198 11.43 18.34 19.12
N ALA A 199 10.70 19.11 19.96
CA ALA A 199 10.97 20.53 20.13
C ALA A 199 12.41 20.81 20.60
N THR A 200 12.94 19.93 21.44
CA THR A 200 14.28 20.02 22.05
C THR A 200 15.26 18.97 21.52
N ALA A 201 14.89 18.25 20.47
CA ALA A 201 15.77 17.27 19.82
C ALA A 201 17.12 17.91 19.42
N PRO A 202 18.20 17.13 19.40
CA PRO A 202 19.50 17.63 18.98
C PRO A 202 19.50 18.10 17.50
N ALA A 203 20.54 18.84 17.11
CA ALA A 203 20.60 19.47 15.79
C ALA A 203 20.90 18.49 14.65
N ASP A 204 21.43 17.31 14.96
CA ASP A 204 21.64 16.21 14.01
C ASP A 204 20.33 15.53 13.57
N TRP A 205 19.23 15.71 14.31
CA TRP A 205 17.89 15.26 13.91
C TRP A 205 17.21 16.21 12.89
N GLU A 206 17.91 17.27 12.49
CA GLU A 206 17.47 18.23 11.48
C GLU A 206 17.88 17.76 10.07
N ASN A 207 17.07 16.87 9.49
CA ASN A 207 17.38 16.21 8.22
C ASN A 207 17.06 17.08 7.00
N ARG A 208 18.05 17.25 6.13
CA ARG A 208 18.00 18.10 4.92
C ARG A 208 18.34 17.27 3.69
N GLU A 209 17.43 16.38 3.31
CA GLU A 209 17.62 15.43 2.22
C GLU A 209 16.96 15.91 0.93
N ASP A 210 17.22 17.16 0.54
CA ASP A 210 16.63 17.79 -0.66
C ASP A 210 17.33 17.35 -1.98
N TYR A 211 17.95 16.17 -2.01
CA TYR A 211 18.59 15.58 -3.20
C TYR A 211 17.70 14.52 -3.85
N SER A 212 18.00 14.16 -5.10
CA SER A 212 17.26 13.13 -5.82
C SER A 212 17.35 11.78 -5.10
N GLY A 213 16.21 11.25 -4.65
CA GLY A 213 16.14 10.01 -3.88
C GLY A 213 16.24 10.20 -2.36
N GLY A 214 16.35 11.44 -1.87
CA GLY A 214 16.25 11.75 -0.44
C GLY A 214 14.80 11.91 0.03
N TYR A 215 14.60 11.90 1.36
CA TYR A 215 13.28 12.00 1.98
C TYR A 215 12.82 13.44 2.26
N GLY A 216 13.55 14.43 1.74
CA GLY A 216 13.24 15.84 1.88
C GLY A 216 13.62 16.42 3.24
N TYR A 217 12.80 17.34 3.74
CA TYR A 217 13.12 18.18 4.90
C TYR A 217 12.23 17.83 6.10
N TYR A 218 12.81 17.21 7.12
CA TYR A 218 12.06 16.68 8.27
C TYR A 218 12.88 16.67 9.57
N LEU A 219 12.18 16.72 10.70
CA LEU A 219 12.76 16.70 12.05
C LEU A 219 12.44 15.35 12.70
N ALA A 220 13.44 14.48 12.79
CA ALA A 220 13.32 13.13 13.35
C ALA A 220 14.70 12.54 13.66
N GLU A 221 14.75 11.55 14.56
CA GLU A 221 15.94 10.72 14.75
C GLU A 221 16.21 9.82 13.54
N SER A 222 15.15 9.23 13.01
CA SER A 222 15.17 8.30 11.89
C SER A 222 14.00 8.60 10.97
N LYS A 223 14.20 8.45 9.66
CA LYS A 223 13.08 8.50 8.72
C LYS A 223 12.19 7.26 8.85
N TYR A 224 12.75 6.10 9.15
CA TYR A 224 12.05 4.83 9.06
C TYR A 224 11.24 4.48 10.31
N SER A 225 11.55 5.11 11.45
CA SER A 225 10.94 4.77 12.73
C SER A 225 10.66 5.99 13.60
N GLY A 226 9.59 5.90 14.38
CA GLY A 226 9.21 6.93 15.36
C GLY A 226 8.53 8.13 14.72
N TRP A 227 8.54 9.25 15.43
CA TRP A 227 7.88 10.48 15.00
C TRP A 227 8.80 11.35 14.15
N SER A 228 8.26 11.79 13.01
CA SER A 228 8.89 12.74 12.11
C SER A 228 8.01 13.96 11.92
N ILE A 229 8.55 15.16 12.15
CA ILE A 229 7.84 16.41 11.84
C ILE A 229 8.25 16.90 10.46
N GLU A 230 7.27 17.03 9.57
CA GLU A 230 7.46 17.50 8.21
C GLU A 230 6.49 18.62 7.86
N LYS A 231 6.84 19.39 6.82
CA LYS A 231 6.05 20.52 6.36
C LYS A 231 5.55 20.28 4.95
N ILE A 232 4.24 20.34 4.79
CA ILE A 232 3.57 20.11 3.50
C ILE A 232 3.05 21.43 2.96
N PRO A 233 3.65 21.98 1.89
CA PRO A 233 3.11 23.14 1.19
C PRO A 233 1.79 22.81 0.51
N LEU A 234 0.84 23.74 0.60
CA LEU A 234 -0.46 23.60 -0.05
C LEU A 234 -0.40 24.28 -1.44
N TYR A 235 -0.75 23.52 -2.47
CA TYR A 235 -0.80 24.00 -3.86
C TYR A 235 -2.21 23.95 -4.45
N ARG A 236 -3.04 23.00 -3.99
CA ARG A 236 -4.42 22.83 -4.46
C ARG A 236 -5.41 23.30 -3.39
N GLU A 237 -6.57 23.79 -3.81
CA GLU A 237 -7.58 24.32 -2.90
C GLU A 237 -8.17 23.25 -1.96
N ASN A 238 -8.32 22.03 -2.47
CA ASN A 238 -8.90 20.89 -1.75
C ASN A 238 -7.85 19.98 -1.09
N GLN A 239 -6.56 20.35 -1.09
CA GLN A 239 -5.49 19.51 -0.51
C GLN A 239 -5.67 19.28 1.00
N LEU A 240 -6.43 20.14 1.70
CA LEU A 240 -6.76 19.95 3.11
C LEU A 240 -7.65 18.72 3.36
N GLU A 241 -8.46 18.32 2.36
CA GLU A 241 -9.39 17.19 2.47
C GLU A 241 -8.66 15.87 2.73
N GLU A 242 -7.42 15.74 2.23
CA GLU A 242 -6.53 14.60 2.45
C GLU A 242 -6.20 14.40 3.95
N PHE A 243 -6.33 15.44 4.77
CA PHE A 243 -6.02 15.40 6.20
C PHE A 243 -7.25 15.38 7.11
N TYR A 244 -8.47 15.45 6.57
CA TYR A 244 -9.69 15.51 7.39
C TYR A 244 -9.87 14.26 8.24
N CYS A 245 -9.72 13.06 7.67
CA CYS A 245 -9.84 11.83 8.45
C CYS A 245 -8.82 11.80 9.60
N ASN A 246 -7.57 12.18 9.35
CA ASN A 246 -6.54 12.23 10.38
C ASN A 246 -6.85 13.28 11.46
N ALA A 247 -7.31 14.47 11.06
CA ALA A 247 -7.68 15.54 11.98
C ALA A 247 -8.92 15.20 12.85
N GLY A 248 -9.79 14.31 12.39
CA GLY A 248 -10.93 13.84 13.18
C GLY A 248 -10.59 12.78 14.22
N LYS A 249 -9.45 12.10 14.09
CA LYS A 249 -9.00 11.11 15.08
C LYS A 249 -8.69 11.80 16.41
N PRO A 250 -8.92 11.13 17.55
CA PRO A 250 -8.50 11.65 18.86
C PRO A 250 -7.02 12.05 18.86
N GLY A 251 -6.73 13.29 19.27
CA GLY A 251 -5.37 13.85 19.26
C GLY A 251 -4.75 14.03 17.85
N GLY A 252 -5.55 13.96 16.78
CA GLY A 252 -5.09 14.10 15.40
C GLY A 252 -4.98 15.55 14.90
N PHE A 253 -5.44 16.52 15.68
CA PHE A 253 -5.45 17.93 15.33
C PHE A 253 -5.09 18.80 16.54
N CYS A 254 -3.99 19.55 16.43
CA CYS A 254 -3.40 20.33 17.53
C CYS A 254 -3.23 21.81 17.18
N VAL A 255 -3.89 22.30 16.13
CA VAL A 255 -3.80 23.71 15.74
C VAL A 255 -4.51 24.58 16.79
N LYS A 256 -3.73 25.32 17.58
CA LYS A 256 -4.21 26.19 18.67
C LYS A 256 -4.41 27.63 18.20
#